data_AF-A0A2M8XZH4-F1
#
_entry.id   AF-A0A2M8XZH4-F1
#
_cell.length_a   1.000
_cell.length_b   1.000
_cell.length_c   1.000
_cell.angle_alpha   90.00
_cell.angle_beta   90.00
_cell.angle_gamma   90.00
#
_symmetry.space_group_name_H-M   'P 1'
#
loop_
_entity.id
_entity.type
_entity.pdbx_description
1 polymer ?
#
loop_
_entity_poly.entity_id
_entity_poly.type
_entity_poly.pdbx_seq_one_letter_code
_entity_poly.pdbx_strand_id
1 'polypeptide(L)'
;MSTNHNRIKVADLEINQPNRILTTNTFGELEFSDINNIKTDCYNALDYSIAGKALDARQGKILKDLIDNINALLASYNVNLDTVQELVDAIETVQISLNTILVNDLITGGTVKALTAEMGKTLKALYDSLSINKVDKIVGERLINTAEITKLAGLGNLTTTVKPISSTVLATQNVAGLVTYINALTPVLVINTNETVTYKITNSGRVFELLLRGRSFGVGQPAIVAADVIEVTEFLNKDITLSNYPSTRNDGQLSSNKVLSTDANGNIKLYTIATAQAPFIFELIPDSHLPNTTGNIELIGDFFVPAMCLSPNLNNGNGIQITGQTINYASFINSQKILINVTTGASEGYFSITCNNGLSTTKTNALLIIGGTIYKPINSEWVNKALVTTDNDEVNLINYGSYSSNAEWTRIFDYTKNWEFRIRLKRSPLGTYVGGNDYGSSPFYLKKVTANTSFAYGQLYMNAAQSNGSFIVTTPNHVKIVSSANVSVSVSGIAGLETLELKLKYQGGVLYAYNGATLLFTFSDVLTENLRLVVKPTYYDWTGIKYIELP
;
A
#
# COMPACT_ATOMS: atom_id res chain seq x y z
N MET A 1 21.63 -88.48 -57.02
CA MET A 1 22.75 -88.44 -57.98
C MET A 1 23.66 -89.63 -57.71
N SER A 2 24.12 -90.31 -58.77
CA SER A 2 24.99 -91.49 -58.70
C SER A 2 26.27 -91.19 -57.90
N THR A 3 26.56 -91.99 -56.87
CA THR A 3 27.77 -91.84 -56.04
C THR A 3 29.05 -92.28 -56.74
N ASN A 4 28.97 -92.75 -57.99
CA ASN A 4 30.11 -93.28 -58.73
C ASN A 4 30.95 -92.20 -59.42
N HIS A 5 30.47 -90.96 -59.52
CA HIS A 5 31.13 -89.91 -60.33
C HIS A 5 31.74 -88.77 -59.49
N ASN A 6 31.54 -88.76 -58.16
CA ASN A 6 32.06 -87.71 -57.26
C ASN A 6 33.09 -88.24 -56.25
N ARG A 7 34.07 -89.01 -56.75
CA ARG A 7 35.25 -89.42 -55.98
C ARG A 7 36.49 -88.76 -56.58
N ILE A 8 36.91 -87.66 -55.99
CA ILE A 8 38.27 -87.15 -56.19
C ILE A 8 39.24 -88.14 -55.49
N LYS A 9 40.31 -88.53 -56.17
CA LYS A 9 41.38 -89.27 -55.48
C LYS A 9 42.12 -88.27 -54.60
N VAL A 10 42.55 -88.69 -53.42
CA VAL A 10 43.39 -87.84 -52.54
C VAL A 10 44.59 -87.29 -53.31
N ALA A 11 45.16 -88.08 -54.23
CA ALA A 11 46.22 -87.67 -55.13
C ALA A 11 45.87 -86.45 -56.01
N ASP A 12 44.59 -86.27 -56.40
CA ASP A 12 44.16 -85.14 -57.23
C ASP A 12 44.07 -83.83 -56.40
N LEU A 13 43.99 -83.92 -55.07
CA LEU A 13 44.09 -82.78 -54.14
C LEU A 13 45.54 -82.46 -53.76
N GLU A 14 46.44 -83.44 -53.88
CA GLU A 14 47.88 -83.29 -53.56
C GLU A 14 48.66 -82.62 -54.69
N ILE A 15 48.11 -82.56 -55.91
CA ILE A 15 48.67 -81.81 -57.02
C ILE A 15 48.10 -80.39 -56.97
N ASN A 16 48.76 -79.51 -56.21
CA ASN A 16 48.40 -78.10 -56.19
C ASN A 16 48.50 -77.51 -57.61
N GLN A 17 47.37 -77.25 -58.25
CA GLN A 17 47.31 -76.43 -59.46
C GLN A 17 46.97 -74.99 -59.05
N PRO A 18 47.96 -74.08 -59.01
CA PRO A 18 47.70 -72.70 -58.64
C PRO A 18 46.66 -72.08 -59.59
N ASN A 19 45.80 -71.22 -59.03
CA ASN A 19 44.72 -70.51 -59.73
C ASN A 19 43.61 -71.38 -60.32
N ARG A 20 43.42 -72.61 -59.83
CA ARG A 20 42.22 -73.41 -60.12
C ARG A 20 41.44 -73.69 -58.85
N ILE A 21 40.12 -73.81 -58.98
CA ILE A 21 39.20 -74.13 -57.89
C ILE A 21 38.29 -75.27 -58.31
N LEU A 22 37.86 -76.06 -57.34
CA LEU A 22 36.95 -77.16 -57.58
C LEU A 22 35.53 -76.61 -57.75
N THR A 23 34.97 -76.79 -58.94
CA THR A 23 33.58 -76.43 -59.26
C THR A 23 32.82 -77.67 -59.73
N THR A 24 31.50 -77.60 -59.73
CA THR A 24 30.66 -78.67 -60.29
C THR A 24 30.30 -78.34 -61.73
N ASN A 25 30.54 -79.26 -62.67
CA ASN A 25 30.20 -79.07 -64.08
C ASN A 25 28.69 -79.21 -64.32
N THR A 26 28.25 -78.97 -65.55
CA THR A 26 26.84 -79.06 -65.96
C THR A 26 26.23 -80.47 -65.81
N PHE A 27 27.05 -81.50 -65.64
CA PHE A 27 26.64 -82.89 -65.40
C PHE A 27 26.63 -83.26 -63.90
N GLY A 28 27.02 -82.36 -63.00
CA GLY A 28 27.04 -82.60 -61.56
C GLY A 28 28.33 -83.23 -61.03
N GLU A 29 29.39 -83.29 -61.85
CA GLU A 29 30.69 -83.85 -61.49
C GLU A 29 31.66 -82.76 -61.01
N LEU A 30 32.56 -83.10 -60.09
CA LEU A 30 33.59 -82.18 -59.59
C LEU A 30 34.76 -82.07 -60.59
N GLU A 31 35.03 -80.86 -61.06
CA GLU A 31 36.17 -80.56 -61.94
C GLU A 31 36.94 -79.33 -61.46
N PHE A 32 38.22 -79.24 -61.80
CA PHE A 32 38.99 -78.02 -61.56
C PHE A 32 38.68 -77.00 -62.66
N SER A 33 38.12 -75.85 -62.30
CA SER A 33 37.98 -74.70 -63.20
C SER A 33 39.06 -73.68 -62.91
N ASP A 34 39.53 -72.98 -63.94
CA ASP A 34 40.35 -71.78 -63.74
C ASP A 34 39.56 -70.77 -62.91
N ILE A 35 40.16 -70.23 -61.85
CA ILE A 35 39.54 -69.24 -60.98
C ILE A 35 39.11 -67.99 -61.77
N ASN A 36 39.82 -67.69 -62.88
CA ASN A 36 39.51 -66.57 -63.77
C ASN A 36 38.23 -66.79 -64.59
N ASN A 37 37.74 -68.03 -64.71
CA ASN A 37 36.50 -68.35 -65.42
C ASN A 37 35.25 -68.30 -64.53
N ILE A 38 35.39 -68.10 -63.22
CA ILE A 38 34.25 -67.80 -62.35
C ILE A 38 33.79 -66.39 -62.65
N LYS A 39 32.86 -66.24 -63.60
CA LYS A 39 32.07 -65.02 -63.74
C LYS A 39 31.14 -64.93 -62.53
N THR A 40 31.45 -64.06 -61.57
CA THR A 40 30.39 -63.51 -60.71
C THR A 40 29.44 -62.75 -61.62
N ASP A 41 28.21 -63.21 -61.78
CA ASP A 41 27.20 -62.53 -62.59
C ASP A 41 27.18 -61.04 -62.23
N CYS A 42 27.60 -60.20 -63.18
CA CYS A 42 27.63 -58.75 -63.04
C CYS A 42 26.21 -58.19 -63.24
N TYR A 43 25.29 -58.50 -62.33
CA TYR A 43 24.00 -57.82 -62.26
C TYR A 43 24.12 -56.52 -61.47
N ASN A 44 23.44 -55.47 -61.92
CA ASN A 44 23.33 -54.26 -61.13
C ASN A 44 22.20 -54.41 -60.11
N ALA A 45 22.51 -54.70 -58.85
CA ALA A 45 21.47 -54.96 -57.86
C ALA A 45 20.60 -53.71 -57.58
N LEU A 46 21.08 -52.51 -57.90
CA LEU A 46 20.29 -51.27 -57.79
C LEU A 46 19.11 -51.21 -58.78
N ASP A 47 19.11 -52.04 -59.83
CA ASP A 47 18.05 -52.08 -60.84
C ASP A 47 16.95 -53.12 -60.49
N TYR A 48 17.06 -53.82 -59.36
CA TYR A 48 16.14 -54.89 -58.96
C TYR A 48 15.55 -54.63 -57.56
N SER A 49 14.28 -54.98 -57.38
CA SER A 49 13.56 -54.92 -56.09
C SER A 49 13.21 -56.30 -55.52
N ILE A 50 13.69 -57.38 -56.15
CA ILE A 50 13.40 -58.77 -55.76
C ILE A 50 14.37 -59.24 -54.67
N ALA A 51 13.85 -59.88 -53.64
CA ALA A 51 14.64 -60.42 -52.53
C ALA A 51 15.68 -61.46 -52.98
N GLY A 52 16.84 -61.49 -52.31
CA GLY A 52 17.94 -62.43 -52.57
C GLY A 52 19.00 -61.93 -53.57
N LYS A 53 18.82 -60.74 -54.15
CA LYS A 53 19.86 -60.02 -54.90
C LYS A 53 20.68 -59.15 -53.94
N ALA A 54 21.98 -59.35 -53.90
CA ALA A 54 22.89 -58.61 -53.04
C ALA A 54 23.62 -57.53 -53.84
N LEU A 55 23.78 -56.34 -53.25
CA LEU A 55 24.65 -55.31 -53.82
C LEU A 55 26.08 -55.85 -53.90
N ASP A 56 26.71 -55.69 -55.07
CA ASP A 56 28.15 -55.91 -55.13
C ASP A 56 28.87 -54.84 -54.29
N ALA A 57 30.12 -55.12 -53.92
CA ALA A 57 30.90 -54.20 -53.07
C ALA A 57 31.04 -52.79 -53.68
N ARG A 58 31.03 -52.68 -55.02
CA ARG A 58 31.14 -51.41 -55.73
C ARG A 58 29.85 -50.59 -55.63
N GLN A 59 28.69 -51.21 -55.78
CA GLN A 59 27.37 -50.58 -55.59
C GLN A 59 27.16 -50.15 -54.15
N GLY A 60 27.53 -51.00 -53.19
CA GLY A 60 27.49 -50.66 -51.77
C GLY A 60 28.36 -49.44 -51.46
N LYS A 61 29.55 -49.35 -52.06
CA LYS A 61 30.42 -48.17 -51.93
C LYS A 61 29.80 -46.91 -52.55
N ILE A 62 29.26 -46.98 -53.76
CA ILE A 62 28.63 -45.82 -54.42
C ILE A 62 27.46 -45.28 -53.59
N LEU A 63 26.59 -46.17 -53.09
CA LEU A 63 25.46 -45.76 -52.27
C LEU A 63 25.92 -45.12 -50.95
N LYS A 64 26.94 -45.70 -50.32
CA LYS A 64 27.56 -45.12 -49.12
C LYS A 64 28.13 -43.73 -49.42
N ASP A 65 28.88 -43.57 -50.50
CA ASP A 65 29.47 -42.28 -50.87
C ASP A 65 28.39 -41.22 -51.14
N LEU A 66 27.26 -41.59 -51.76
CA LEU A 66 26.10 -40.69 -51.95
C LEU A 66 25.43 -40.30 -50.62
N ILE A 67 25.22 -41.27 -49.73
CA ILE A 67 24.65 -41.04 -48.39
C ILE A 67 25.58 -40.15 -47.57
N ASP A 68 26.89 -40.43 -47.59
CA ASP A 68 27.90 -39.63 -46.89
C ASP A 68 27.93 -38.20 -47.43
N ASN A 69 27.81 -38.00 -48.75
CA ASN A 69 27.73 -36.66 -49.34
C ASN A 69 26.45 -35.90 -48.91
N ILE A 70 25.30 -36.57 -48.85
CA ILE A 70 24.05 -35.97 -48.36
C ILE A 70 24.17 -35.62 -46.88
N ASN A 71 24.67 -36.55 -46.07
CA ASN A 71 24.89 -36.32 -44.64
C ASN A 71 25.93 -35.23 -44.41
N ALA A 72 26.97 -35.16 -45.23
CA ALA A 72 27.94 -34.07 -45.20
C ALA A 72 27.30 -32.74 -45.56
N LEU A 73 26.38 -32.67 -46.52
CA LEU A 73 25.64 -31.44 -46.85
C LEU A 73 24.70 -31.03 -45.72
N LEU A 74 23.96 -31.98 -45.14
CA LEU A 74 23.02 -31.76 -44.03
C LEU A 74 23.72 -31.44 -42.70
N ALA A 75 24.91 -32.02 -42.47
CA ALA A 75 25.73 -31.78 -41.28
C ALA A 75 26.75 -30.66 -41.48
N SER A 76 27.02 -30.26 -42.73
CA SER A 76 27.87 -29.11 -42.98
C SER A 76 27.09 -27.87 -42.57
N TYR A 77 27.65 -27.17 -41.59
CA TYR A 77 27.70 -25.71 -41.55
C TYR A 77 28.35 -25.21 -42.84
N ASN A 78 27.73 -25.45 -44.00
CA ASN A 78 28.12 -24.79 -45.22
C ASN A 78 27.85 -23.34 -44.93
N VAL A 79 28.91 -22.58 -44.67
CA VAL A 79 28.84 -21.19 -44.24
C VAL A 79 27.92 -20.38 -45.16
N ASN A 80 27.77 -20.73 -46.44
CA ASN A 80 26.85 -20.06 -47.35
C ASN A 80 25.38 -20.43 -47.10
N LEU A 81 25.06 -21.70 -46.82
CA LEU A 81 23.70 -22.13 -46.45
C LEU A 81 23.31 -21.69 -45.04
N ASP A 82 24.26 -21.75 -44.10
CA ASP A 82 24.11 -21.22 -42.75
C ASP A 82 23.86 -19.70 -42.81
N THR A 83 24.68 -18.97 -43.57
CA THR A 83 24.46 -17.53 -43.80
C THR A 83 23.14 -17.24 -44.52
N VAL A 84 22.74 -18.02 -45.54
CA VAL A 84 21.45 -17.81 -46.23
C VAL A 84 20.28 -18.12 -45.30
N GLN A 85 20.36 -19.17 -44.48
CA GLN A 85 19.31 -19.50 -43.52
C GLN A 85 19.21 -18.42 -42.43
N GLU A 86 20.34 -17.96 -41.88
CA GLU A 86 20.38 -16.84 -40.95
C GLU A 86 19.79 -15.56 -41.56
N LEU A 87 20.05 -15.29 -42.85
CA LEU A 87 19.44 -14.16 -43.57
C LEU A 87 17.93 -14.35 -43.73
N VAL A 88 17.46 -15.55 -44.03
CA VAL A 88 16.02 -15.85 -44.13
C VAL A 88 15.33 -15.64 -42.78
N ASP A 89 15.92 -16.17 -41.70
CA ASP A 89 15.39 -16.04 -40.34
C ASP A 89 15.39 -14.56 -39.88
N ALA A 90 16.44 -13.80 -40.24
CA ALA A 90 16.52 -12.37 -39.98
C ALA A 90 15.46 -11.59 -40.78
N ILE A 91 15.23 -11.93 -42.06
CA ILE A 91 14.18 -11.33 -42.89
C ILE A 91 12.80 -11.61 -42.29
N GLU A 92 12.54 -12.83 -41.84
CA GLU A 92 11.29 -13.21 -41.20
C GLU A 92 11.06 -12.43 -39.90
N THR A 93 12.11 -12.28 -39.08
CA THR A 93 12.07 -11.46 -37.86
C THR A 93 11.77 -9.98 -38.16
N VAL A 94 12.39 -9.41 -39.19
CA VAL A 94 12.13 -8.04 -39.66
C VAL A 94 10.68 -7.90 -40.15
N GLN A 95 10.18 -8.88 -40.89
CA GLN A 95 8.81 -8.88 -41.41
C GLN A 95 7.78 -8.89 -40.27
N ILE A 96 7.98 -9.74 -39.25
CA ILE A 96 7.13 -9.77 -38.05
C ILE A 96 7.17 -8.42 -37.33
N SER A 97 8.36 -7.84 -37.18
CA SER A 97 8.53 -6.53 -36.54
C SER A 97 7.81 -5.41 -37.31
N LEU A 98 7.90 -5.37 -38.64
CA LEU A 98 7.18 -4.38 -39.46
C LEU A 98 5.66 -4.54 -39.36
N ASN A 99 5.15 -5.78 -39.32
CA ASN A 99 3.72 -6.06 -39.15
C ASN A 99 3.17 -5.63 -37.79
N THR A 100 4.01 -5.55 -36.74
CA THR A 100 3.59 -5.11 -35.41
C THR A 100 3.68 -3.59 -35.20
N ILE A 101 4.61 -2.93 -35.90
CA ILE A 101 4.83 -1.47 -35.77
C ILE A 101 3.87 -0.67 -36.66
N LEU A 102 3.48 -1.17 -37.83
CA LEU A 102 2.56 -0.48 -38.74
C LEU A 102 1.10 -0.78 -38.40
N VAL A 103 0.30 0.25 -38.11
CA VAL A 103 -1.15 0.11 -37.88
C VAL A 103 -1.99 0.84 -38.93
N ASN A 104 -3.06 0.19 -39.36
CA ASN A 104 -4.06 0.72 -40.30
C ASN A 104 -5.37 1.14 -39.62
N ASP A 105 -5.36 1.31 -38.30
CA ASP A 105 -6.51 1.80 -37.55
C ASP A 105 -6.10 2.87 -36.51
N LEU A 106 -7.09 3.64 -36.05
CA LEU A 106 -6.93 4.71 -35.06
C LEU A 106 -7.33 4.28 -33.64
N ILE A 107 -7.60 2.99 -33.42
CA ILE A 107 -8.19 2.45 -32.18
C ILE A 107 -7.14 1.67 -31.37
N THR A 108 -6.25 0.95 -32.04
CA THR A 108 -5.25 0.03 -31.45
C THR A 108 -3.82 0.59 -31.46
N GLY A 109 -3.68 1.88 -31.78
CA GLY A 109 -2.42 2.63 -31.76
C GLY A 109 -1.85 2.83 -30.34
N GLY A 110 -0.54 3.08 -30.27
CA GLY A 110 0.21 3.35 -29.03
C GLY A 110 1.54 4.04 -29.33
N THR A 111 2.32 4.39 -28.31
CA THR A 111 3.58 5.19 -28.47
C THR A 111 4.67 4.52 -29.30
N VAL A 112 4.54 3.23 -29.60
CA VAL A 112 5.53 2.42 -30.34
C VAL A 112 5.03 2.04 -31.75
N LYS A 113 3.78 2.36 -32.10
CA LYS A 113 3.18 2.01 -33.40
C LYS A 113 3.03 3.24 -34.29
N ALA A 114 3.44 3.14 -35.55
CA ALA A 114 3.32 4.19 -36.54
C ALA A 114 2.05 4.02 -37.39
N LEU A 115 1.34 5.12 -37.61
CA LEU A 115 0.22 5.16 -38.54
C LEU A 115 0.74 5.04 -39.98
N THR A 116 0.11 4.23 -40.81
CA THR A 116 0.47 4.20 -42.23
C THR A 116 0.21 5.55 -42.89
N ALA A 117 1.02 5.89 -43.90
CA ALA A 117 0.90 7.14 -44.64
C ALA A 117 -0.52 7.34 -45.21
N GLU A 118 -1.18 6.24 -45.60
CA GLU A 118 -2.51 6.26 -46.19
C GLU A 118 -3.59 6.62 -45.16
N MET A 119 -3.51 6.09 -43.94
CA MET A 119 -4.37 6.54 -42.85
C MET A 119 -4.05 7.96 -42.41
N GLY A 120 -2.77 8.36 -42.45
CA GLY A 120 -2.35 9.74 -42.20
C GLY A 120 -2.98 10.75 -43.16
N LYS A 121 -3.06 10.42 -44.46
CA LYS A 121 -3.76 11.23 -45.47
C LYS A 121 -5.26 11.37 -45.17
N THR A 122 -5.92 10.27 -44.81
CA THR A 122 -7.33 10.29 -44.43
C THR A 122 -7.58 11.20 -43.22
N LEU A 123 -6.74 11.11 -42.19
CA LEU A 123 -6.85 11.95 -41.00
C LEU A 123 -6.64 13.43 -41.33
N LYS A 124 -5.65 13.75 -42.18
CA LYS A 124 -5.41 15.13 -42.63
C LYS A 124 -6.61 15.72 -43.37
N ALA A 125 -7.25 14.95 -44.25
CA ALA A 125 -8.42 15.41 -44.99
C ALA A 125 -9.61 15.73 -44.07
N LEU A 126 -9.86 14.90 -43.05
CA LEU A 126 -10.89 15.15 -42.05
C LEU A 126 -10.60 16.42 -41.23
N TYR A 127 -9.35 16.58 -40.78
CA TYR A 127 -8.93 17.77 -40.05
C TYR A 127 -9.09 19.05 -40.86
N ASP A 128 -8.72 19.03 -42.14
CA ASP A 128 -8.85 20.18 -43.03
C ASP A 128 -10.31 20.55 -43.26
N SER A 129 -11.18 19.56 -43.50
CA SER A 129 -12.62 19.78 -43.65
C SER A 129 -13.22 20.46 -42.39
N LEU A 130 -12.85 19.99 -41.20
CA LEU A 130 -13.34 20.58 -39.96
C LEU A 130 -12.76 21.98 -39.71
N SER A 131 -11.49 22.20 -40.08
CA SER A 131 -10.81 23.48 -39.85
C SER A 131 -11.27 24.59 -40.78
N ILE A 132 -11.73 24.25 -41.99
CA ILE A 132 -12.23 25.19 -43.00
C ILE A 132 -13.71 25.54 -42.74
N ASN A 133 -14.51 24.59 -42.24
CA ASN A 133 -15.94 24.78 -42.00
C ASN A 133 -16.28 25.32 -40.60
N LYS A 134 -15.32 25.93 -39.90
CA LYS A 134 -15.65 26.62 -38.65
C LYS A 134 -16.31 27.96 -38.97
N VAL A 135 -17.42 28.21 -38.30
CA VAL A 135 -18.28 29.38 -38.49
C VAL A 135 -17.54 30.72 -38.31
N ASP A 136 -16.45 30.74 -37.54
CA ASP A 136 -15.59 31.90 -37.32
C ASP A 136 -14.64 32.21 -38.49
N LYS A 137 -14.49 31.29 -39.45
CA LYS A 137 -13.55 31.42 -40.59
C LYS A 137 -14.22 31.60 -41.94
N ILE A 138 -15.55 31.45 -42.03
CA ILE A 138 -16.30 31.69 -43.26
C ILE A 138 -16.68 33.18 -43.31
N VAL A 139 -16.12 33.90 -44.28
CA VAL A 139 -16.43 35.32 -44.49
C VAL A 139 -17.87 35.48 -44.97
N GLY A 140 -18.71 36.15 -44.20
CA GLY A 140 -20.08 36.55 -44.60
C GLY A 140 -21.21 35.68 -44.06
N GLU A 141 -20.93 34.53 -43.47
CA GLU A 141 -21.95 33.74 -42.76
C GLU A 141 -21.95 34.08 -41.27
N ARG A 142 -23.12 34.47 -40.77
CA ARG A 142 -23.37 34.73 -39.35
C ARG A 142 -24.38 33.71 -38.85
N LEU A 143 -24.26 33.33 -37.58
CA LEU A 143 -25.22 32.45 -36.90
C LEU A 143 -26.64 33.04 -36.76
N ILE A 144 -26.82 34.32 -37.10
CA ILE A 144 -28.08 35.07 -36.94
C ILE A 144 -28.52 35.67 -38.27
N ASN A 145 -29.82 35.69 -38.51
CA ASN A 145 -30.41 36.13 -39.77
C ASN A 145 -30.62 37.66 -39.80
N THR A 146 -30.87 38.21 -41.00
CA THR A 146 -31.08 39.65 -41.19
C THR A 146 -32.27 40.22 -40.39
N ALA A 147 -33.30 39.42 -40.16
CA ALA A 147 -34.47 39.84 -39.38
C ALA A 147 -34.14 40.03 -37.88
N GLU A 148 -33.27 39.18 -37.34
CA GLU A 148 -32.75 39.31 -35.96
C GLU A 148 -31.88 40.55 -35.81
N ILE A 149 -31.07 40.87 -36.82
CA ILE A 149 -30.26 42.10 -36.86
C ILE A 149 -31.16 43.35 -36.78
N THR A 150 -32.28 43.39 -37.52
CA THR A 150 -33.23 44.51 -37.49
C THR A 150 -33.91 44.67 -36.12
N LYS A 151 -34.27 43.58 -35.45
CA LYS A 151 -34.84 43.63 -34.10
C LYS A 151 -33.84 44.20 -33.08
N LEU A 152 -32.57 43.82 -33.19
CA LEU A 152 -31.50 44.30 -32.30
C LEU A 152 -31.20 45.78 -32.52
N ALA A 153 -31.30 46.29 -33.75
CA ALA A 153 -31.12 47.71 -34.05
C ALA A 153 -32.14 48.61 -33.33
N GLY A 154 -33.37 48.14 -33.11
CA GLY A 154 -34.42 48.88 -32.40
C GLY A 154 -34.20 49.00 -30.88
N LEU A 155 -33.42 48.11 -30.27
CA LEU A 155 -33.11 48.15 -28.83
C LEU A 155 -32.05 49.22 -28.48
N GLY A 156 -31.29 49.70 -29.47
CA GLY A 156 -30.20 50.67 -29.25
C GLY A 156 -30.62 52.08 -28.84
N ASN A 157 -31.91 52.44 -28.97
CA ASN A 157 -32.42 53.79 -28.70
C ASN A 157 -33.39 53.87 -27.51
N LEU A 158 -33.48 52.82 -26.69
CA LEU A 158 -34.35 52.81 -25.52
C LEU A 158 -33.75 53.65 -24.37
N THR A 159 -34.44 54.70 -23.94
CA THR A 159 -34.03 55.51 -22.80
C THR A 159 -34.80 55.11 -21.53
N THR A 160 -34.11 55.09 -20.39
CA THR A 160 -34.73 54.83 -19.08
C THR A 160 -34.74 56.10 -18.24
N THR A 161 -35.93 56.58 -17.89
CA THR A 161 -36.14 57.74 -17.02
C THR A 161 -36.39 57.27 -15.60
N VAL A 162 -35.53 57.65 -14.65
CA VAL A 162 -35.69 57.31 -13.24
C VAL A 162 -36.37 58.46 -12.49
N LYS A 163 -37.47 58.17 -11.80
CA LYS A 163 -38.23 59.11 -10.96
C LYS A 163 -38.11 58.74 -9.48
N PRO A 164 -37.44 59.56 -8.65
CA PRO A 164 -37.36 59.31 -7.22
C PRO A 164 -38.66 59.67 -6.51
N ILE A 165 -39.11 58.82 -5.58
CA ILE A 165 -40.28 59.06 -4.71
C ILE A 165 -39.97 58.62 -3.26
N SER A 166 -40.67 59.16 -2.27
CA SER A 166 -40.57 58.71 -0.87
C SER A 166 -41.55 57.57 -0.60
N SER A 167 -41.27 56.65 0.33
CA SER A 167 -42.25 55.60 0.68
C SER A 167 -43.57 56.16 1.21
N THR A 168 -43.54 57.37 1.77
CA THR A 168 -44.71 58.04 2.36
C THR A 168 -45.72 58.52 1.33
N VAL A 169 -45.35 58.60 0.04
CA VAL A 169 -46.31 58.95 -1.03
C VAL A 169 -47.12 57.76 -1.54
N LEU A 170 -46.76 56.53 -1.15
CA LEU A 170 -47.51 55.33 -1.51
C LEU A 170 -48.37 54.86 -0.33
N ALA A 171 -49.62 54.53 -0.59
CA ALA A 171 -50.51 53.93 0.42
C ALA A 171 -49.96 52.59 0.94
N THR A 172 -49.32 51.82 0.06
CA THR A 172 -48.64 50.57 0.38
C THR A 172 -47.28 50.48 -0.33
N GLN A 173 -46.34 49.81 0.34
CA GLN A 173 -45.03 49.36 -0.15
C GLN A 173 -44.82 48.95 -1.61
N ASN A 174 -45.87 48.50 -2.29
CA ASN A 174 -45.83 47.46 -3.32
C ASN A 174 -46.41 47.96 -4.66
N VAL A 175 -46.48 47.05 -5.64
CA VAL A 175 -47.06 47.34 -6.98
C VAL A 175 -48.44 48.00 -6.89
N ALA A 176 -49.33 47.51 -6.02
CA ALA A 176 -50.67 48.08 -5.85
C ALA A 176 -50.63 49.54 -5.34
N GLY A 177 -49.70 49.85 -4.43
CA GLY A 177 -49.50 51.21 -3.94
C GLY A 177 -48.97 52.15 -5.03
N LEU A 178 -48.04 51.67 -5.88
CA LEU A 178 -47.56 52.44 -7.02
C LEU A 178 -48.66 52.66 -8.06
N VAL A 179 -49.43 51.62 -8.44
CA VAL A 179 -50.54 51.74 -9.40
C VAL A 179 -51.52 52.82 -8.95
N THR A 180 -51.87 52.81 -7.66
CA THR A 180 -52.75 53.84 -7.06
C THR A 180 -52.13 55.23 -7.20
N TYR A 181 -50.84 55.37 -6.90
CA TYR A 181 -50.11 56.63 -7.04
C TYR A 181 -50.07 57.14 -8.48
N ILE A 182 -49.75 56.28 -9.46
CA ILE A 182 -49.66 56.66 -10.89
C ILE A 182 -51.03 57.09 -11.43
N ASN A 183 -52.09 56.34 -11.11
CA ASN A 183 -53.45 56.67 -11.55
C ASN A 183 -53.96 58.00 -10.95
N ALA A 184 -53.40 58.43 -9.81
CA ALA A 184 -53.73 59.68 -9.14
C ALA A 184 -52.84 60.87 -9.53
N LEU A 185 -51.87 60.70 -10.45
CA LEU A 185 -50.94 61.78 -10.80
C LEU A 185 -51.64 63.00 -11.43
N THR A 186 -51.32 64.18 -10.88
CA THR A 186 -51.66 65.50 -11.42
C THR A 186 -50.46 66.44 -11.24
N PRO A 187 -49.79 66.92 -12.32
CA PRO A 187 -50.08 66.67 -13.73
C PRO A 187 -49.83 65.21 -14.17
N VAL A 188 -50.41 64.83 -15.31
CA VAL A 188 -50.25 63.48 -15.89
C VAL A 188 -48.80 63.20 -16.29
N LEU A 189 -48.37 61.96 -16.13
CA LEU A 189 -47.10 61.44 -16.61
C LEU A 189 -47.19 61.14 -18.11
N VAL A 190 -46.30 61.70 -18.93
CA VAL A 190 -46.20 61.39 -20.37
C VAL A 190 -44.99 60.50 -20.60
N ILE A 191 -45.16 59.35 -21.28
CA ILE A 191 -44.06 58.42 -21.61
C ILE A 191 -43.92 58.31 -23.13
N ASN A 192 -42.71 58.55 -23.66
CA ASN A 192 -42.42 58.43 -25.09
C ASN A 192 -42.41 56.98 -25.57
N THR A 193 -42.51 56.74 -26.88
CA THR A 193 -42.50 55.38 -27.47
C THR A 193 -41.19 54.63 -27.19
N ASN A 194 -40.08 55.36 -27.10
CA ASN A 194 -38.74 54.82 -26.84
C ASN A 194 -38.27 55.10 -25.40
N GLU A 195 -39.17 55.31 -24.46
CA GLU A 195 -38.86 55.60 -23.06
C GLU A 195 -39.47 54.55 -22.15
N THR A 196 -38.71 54.12 -21.16
CA THR A 196 -39.20 53.37 -20.00
C THR A 196 -39.09 54.24 -18.76
N VAL A 197 -40.11 54.22 -17.90
CA VAL A 197 -40.07 54.98 -16.65
C VAL A 197 -39.96 54.04 -15.47
N THR A 198 -39.00 54.34 -14.60
CA THR A 198 -38.72 53.59 -13.38
C THR A 198 -38.89 54.49 -12.17
N TYR A 199 -39.71 54.08 -11.21
CA TYR A 199 -39.89 54.76 -9.93
C TYR A 199 -39.00 54.13 -8.86
N LYS A 200 -38.12 54.94 -8.25
CA LYS A 200 -37.23 54.51 -7.16
C LYS A 200 -37.68 55.12 -5.84
N ILE A 201 -38.08 54.28 -4.91
CA ILE A 201 -38.37 54.71 -3.54
C ILE A 201 -37.04 55.02 -2.83
N THR A 202 -36.82 56.27 -2.45
CA THR A 202 -35.52 56.76 -1.95
C THR A 202 -35.09 56.16 -0.62
N ASN A 203 -36.03 55.85 0.27
CA ASN A 203 -35.74 55.35 1.62
C ASN A 203 -35.77 53.82 1.75
N SER A 204 -36.68 53.14 1.03
CA SER A 204 -36.71 51.66 1.02
C SER A 204 -35.82 51.05 -0.06
N GLY A 205 -35.42 51.83 -1.08
CA GLY A 205 -34.66 51.34 -2.22
C GLY A 205 -35.50 50.54 -3.23
N ARG A 206 -36.81 50.38 -3.00
CA ARG A 206 -37.68 49.64 -3.92
C ARG A 206 -37.77 50.32 -5.27
N VAL A 207 -37.75 49.53 -6.33
CA VAL A 207 -37.76 50.01 -7.70
C VAL A 207 -38.94 49.40 -8.43
N PHE A 208 -39.71 50.21 -9.13
CA PHE A 208 -40.82 49.77 -9.96
C PHE A 208 -40.66 50.30 -11.38
N GLU A 209 -40.86 49.44 -12.37
CA GLU A 209 -40.79 49.80 -13.78
C GLU A 209 -42.18 49.73 -14.40
N LEU A 210 -42.52 50.76 -15.18
CA LEU A 210 -43.75 50.79 -15.98
C LEU A 210 -43.49 50.07 -17.31
N LEU A 211 -44.30 49.04 -17.59
CA LEU A 211 -44.18 48.22 -18.79
C LEU A 211 -44.89 48.82 -20.01
N LEU A 212 -45.60 49.92 -19.83
CA LEU A 212 -46.33 50.60 -20.89
C LEU A 212 -45.56 51.83 -21.38
N ARG A 213 -45.37 51.92 -22.70
CA ARG A 213 -44.65 53.01 -23.39
C ARG A 213 -45.55 53.76 -24.35
N GLY A 214 -45.13 54.96 -24.77
CA GLY A 214 -45.79 55.73 -25.84
C GLY A 214 -47.18 56.27 -25.50
N ARG A 215 -47.50 56.47 -24.21
CA ARG A 215 -48.79 57.00 -23.75
C ARG A 215 -48.67 57.73 -22.42
N SER A 216 -49.75 58.40 -22.02
CA SER A 216 -49.84 59.17 -20.77
C SER A 216 -50.61 58.44 -19.66
N PHE A 217 -50.30 58.75 -18.40
CA PHE A 217 -50.86 58.14 -17.18
C PHE A 217 -51.19 59.20 -16.12
N GLY A 218 -52.27 59.02 -15.36
CA GLY A 218 -52.73 59.96 -14.33
C GLY A 218 -54.21 60.28 -14.45
N VAL A 219 -54.66 61.31 -13.73
CA VAL A 219 -56.09 61.68 -13.70
C VAL A 219 -56.59 62.03 -15.10
N GLY A 220 -57.69 61.38 -15.52
CA GLY A 220 -58.30 61.57 -16.84
C GLY A 220 -57.67 60.73 -17.97
N GLN A 221 -56.66 59.89 -17.68
CA GLN A 221 -56.12 58.89 -18.61
C GLN A 221 -56.68 57.50 -18.28
N PRO A 222 -56.67 56.53 -19.22
CA PRO A 222 -57.05 55.16 -18.88
C PRO A 222 -56.09 54.60 -17.83
N ALA A 223 -56.67 54.07 -16.75
CA ALA A 223 -55.93 53.61 -15.58
C ALA A 223 -54.97 52.46 -15.93
N ILE A 224 -53.81 52.45 -15.28
CA ILE A 224 -52.92 51.28 -15.28
C ILE A 224 -53.38 50.27 -14.24
N VAL A 225 -53.02 49.02 -14.46
CA VAL A 225 -53.26 47.90 -13.54
C VAL A 225 -51.96 47.31 -13.03
N ALA A 226 -52.03 46.40 -12.06
CA ALA A 226 -50.85 45.74 -11.50
C ALA A 226 -50.01 44.99 -12.56
N ALA A 227 -50.63 44.49 -13.63
CA ALA A 227 -49.92 43.83 -14.72
C ALA A 227 -49.06 44.79 -15.58
N ASP A 228 -49.31 46.09 -15.51
CA ASP A 228 -48.58 47.11 -16.26
C ASP A 228 -47.32 47.60 -15.53
N VAL A 229 -47.07 47.07 -14.33
CA VAL A 229 -45.99 47.48 -13.44
C VAL A 229 -45.27 46.24 -12.94
N ILE A 230 -43.95 46.24 -13.06
CA ILE A 230 -43.11 45.23 -12.43
C ILE A 230 -42.30 45.86 -11.30
N GLU A 231 -42.22 45.17 -10.19
CA GLU A 231 -41.25 45.51 -9.16
C GLU A 231 -39.89 44.92 -9.53
N VAL A 232 -38.91 45.79 -9.75
CA VAL A 232 -37.53 45.46 -10.17
C VAL A 232 -36.56 45.69 -9.01
N THR A 233 -37.05 45.77 -7.78
CA THR A 233 -36.19 45.92 -6.59
C THR A 233 -35.14 44.80 -6.56
N GLU A 234 -33.91 45.11 -6.93
CA GLU A 234 -32.76 44.25 -6.65
C GLU A 234 -32.57 44.22 -5.14
N PHE A 235 -33.11 43.19 -4.49
CA PHE A 235 -33.05 42.99 -3.04
C PHE A 235 -31.62 42.78 -2.48
N LEU A 236 -30.58 42.96 -3.31
CA LEU A 236 -29.22 42.47 -3.07
C LEU A 236 -28.23 43.52 -2.54
N ASN A 237 -28.55 44.82 -2.51
CA ASN A 237 -27.56 45.87 -2.21
C ASN A 237 -27.79 46.65 -0.91
N LYS A 238 -28.49 46.08 0.09
CA LYS A 238 -28.57 46.70 1.42
C LYS A 238 -28.11 45.73 2.49
N ASP A 239 -27.32 46.24 3.43
CA ASP A 239 -26.84 45.48 4.59
C ASP A 239 -28.01 44.85 5.35
N ILE A 240 -27.92 43.54 5.56
CA ILE A 240 -28.85 42.81 6.42
C ILE A 240 -28.38 43.03 7.86
N THR A 241 -29.05 43.91 8.61
CA THR A 241 -28.77 44.10 10.03
C THR A 241 -29.44 43.00 10.86
N LEU A 242 -28.66 42.12 11.47
CA LEU A 242 -29.14 41.10 12.41
C LEU A 242 -29.15 41.68 13.83
N SER A 243 -30.29 42.22 14.27
CA SER A 243 -30.45 42.97 15.53
C SER A 243 -30.06 42.21 16.81
N ASN A 244 -29.99 40.88 16.76
CA ASN A 244 -29.59 40.04 17.89
C ASN A 244 -28.21 39.36 17.71
N TYR A 245 -27.43 39.75 16.70
CA TYR A 245 -26.11 39.18 16.45
C TYR A 245 -25.01 40.15 16.93
N PRO A 246 -24.17 39.76 17.90
CA PRO A 246 -23.11 40.64 18.41
C PRO A 246 -22.08 40.96 17.31
N SER A 247 -21.64 42.23 17.24
CA SER A 247 -20.68 42.73 16.24
C SER A 247 -19.23 42.29 16.50
N THR A 248 -18.95 41.73 17.68
CA THR A 248 -17.63 41.21 18.05
C THR A 248 -17.53 39.74 17.67
N ARG A 249 -16.87 39.46 16.53
CA ARG A 249 -16.41 38.11 16.16
C ARG A 249 -15.52 37.58 17.28
N ASN A 250 -15.89 36.46 17.89
CA ASN A 250 -14.97 35.62 18.66
C ASN A 250 -14.82 34.30 17.91
N ASP A 251 -13.94 34.31 16.92
CA ASP A 251 -13.72 33.30 15.88
C ASP A 251 -12.99 32.03 16.35
N GLY A 252 -13.24 31.59 17.59
CA GLY A 252 -12.64 30.34 18.07
C GLY A 252 -13.20 29.75 19.37
N GLN A 253 -14.25 30.31 19.97
CA GLN A 253 -14.63 29.93 21.34
C GLN A 253 -16.04 29.38 21.56
N LEU A 254 -16.94 29.36 20.56
CA LEU A 254 -18.32 28.93 20.78
C LEU A 254 -18.81 27.90 19.77
N SER A 255 -19.43 26.83 20.28
CA SER A 255 -20.21 25.81 19.55
C SER A 255 -21.47 26.36 18.86
N SER A 256 -21.67 27.68 18.91
CA SER A 256 -22.79 28.41 18.33
C SER A 256 -22.40 29.26 17.12
N ASN A 257 -21.27 28.96 16.45
CA ASN A 257 -20.95 29.64 15.19
C ASN A 257 -22.10 29.43 14.21
N LYS A 258 -22.73 30.53 13.81
CA LYS A 258 -23.85 30.50 12.87
C LYS A 258 -23.44 31.09 11.52
N VAL A 259 -23.90 30.46 10.45
CA VAL A 259 -23.77 30.96 9.07
C VAL A 259 -25.12 31.38 8.54
N LEU A 260 -25.12 32.40 7.69
CA LEU A 260 -26.26 32.68 6.83
C LEU A 260 -26.25 31.67 5.68
N SER A 261 -27.34 30.93 5.51
CA SER A 261 -27.55 30.03 4.38
C SER A 261 -29.03 30.04 3.99
N THR A 262 -29.40 29.40 2.88
CA THR A 262 -30.79 29.31 2.42
C THR A 262 -31.50 28.08 3.00
N ASP A 263 -32.81 28.16 3.21
CA ASP A 263 -33.66 27.01 3.53
C ASP A 263 -34.15 26.27 2.28
N ALA A 264 -34.90 25.17 2.48
CA ALA A 264 -35.43 24.35 1.38
C ALA A 264 -36.31 25.12 0.39
N ASN A 265 -36.80 26.31 0.80
CA ASN A 265 -37.61 27.19 -0.03
C ASN A 265 -36.80 28.40 -0.55
N GLY A 266 -35.48 28.43 -0.35
CA GLY A 266 -34.58 29.49 -0.79
C GLY A 266 -34.50 30.71 0.13
N ASN A 267 -35.12 30.71 1.31
CA ASN A 267 -35.08 31.86 2.23
C ASN A 267 -33.79 31.90 3.05
N ILE A 268 -33.18 33.08 3.22
CA ILE A 268 -31.99 33.25 4.06
C ILE A 268 -32.37 33.02 5.54
N LYS A 269 -31.69 32.08 6.20
CA LYS A 269 -31.80 31.77 7.63
C LYS A 269 -30.42 31.62 8.26
N LEU A 270 -30.39 31.75 9.58
CA LEU A 270 -29.18 31.62 10.38
C LEU A 270 -29.05 30.18 10.90
N TYR A 271 -28.08 29.43 10.39
CA TYR A 271 -27.85 28.02 10.71
C TYR A 271 -26.64 27.85 11.61
N THR A 272 -26.70 26.96 12.59
CA THR A 272 -25.52 26.54 13.35
C THR A 272 -24.60 25.73 12.44
N ILE A 273 -23.32 26.09 12.31
CA ILE A 273 -22.33 25.24 11.65
C ILE A 273 -22.06 24.05 12.57
N ALA A 274 -22.60 22.89 12.21
CA ALA A 274 -22.29 21.64 12.89
C ALA A 274 -21.10 20.97 12.19
N THR A 275 -19.86 21.40 12.45
CA THR A 275 -18.67 20.54 12.38
C THR A 275 -17.49 21.23 13.06
N ALA A 276 -17.46 21.25 14.39
CA ALA A 276 -16.15 21.16 15.05
C ALA A 276 -15.59 19.79 14.69
N GLN A 277 -14.31 19.68 14.30
CA GLN A 277 -13.71 18.36 14.16
C GLN A 277 -13.62 17.71 15.54
N ALA A 278 -13.87 16.40 15.62
CA ALA A 278 -13.68 15.68 16.87
C ALA A 278 -12.21 15.78 17.29
N PRO A 279 -11.89 15.80 18.59
CA PRO A 279 -10.52 15.88 19.06
C PRO A 279 -9.67 14.78 18.43
N PHE A 280 -8.47 15.08 17.97
CA PHE A 280 -7.52 14.06 17.56
C PHE A 280 -6.48 13.89 18.66
N ILE A 281 -6.17 12.66 19.04
CA ILE A 281 -5.20 12.37 20.11
C ILE A 281 -3.97 11.73 19.48
N PHE A 282 -2.89 12.50 19.38
CA PHE A 282 -1.62 12.03 18.83
C PHE A 282 -0.84 11.20 19.84
N GLU A 283 -0.72 11.66 21.09
CA GLU A 283 0.09 10.99 22.11
C GLU A 283 -0.32 11.41 23.53
N LEU A 284 -0.04 10.53 24.49
CA LEU A 284 -0.20 10.79 25.91
C LEU A 284 1.12 10.41 26.61
N ILE A 285 1.79 11.37 27.23
CA ILE A 285 3.14 11.22 27.78
C ILE A 285 3.06 11.41 29.29
N PRO A 286 3.06 10.33 30.09
CA PRO A 286 2.97 10.44 31.55
C PRO A 286 4.36 10.58 32.19
N ASP A 287 4.43 11.34 33.28
CA ASP A 287 5.64 11.46 34.09
C ASP A 287 5.97 10.16 34.86
N SER A 288 4.96 9.30 35.06
CA SER A 288 5.07 8.02 35.77
C SER A 288 4.11 6.97 35.20
N HIS A 289 4.56 5.71 35.19
CA HIS A 289 3.77 4.55 34.78
C HIS A 289 3.34 3.68 35.99
N LEU A 290 3.56 4.15 37.22
CA LEU A 290 3.30 3.37 38.42
C LEU A 290 1.82 3.47 38.84
N PRO A 291 1.22 2.43 39.44
CA PRO A 291 -0.09 2.52 40.06
C PRO A 291 -0.05 3.41 41.31
N ASN A 292 -1.21 3.91 41.73
CA ASN A 292 -1.39 4.71 42.95
C ASN A 292 -0.43 5.91 43.07
N THR A 293 -0.05 6.50 41.93
CA THR A 293 0.92 7.59 41.86
C THR A 293 0.27 8.81 41.23
N THR A 294 0.52 9.98 41.82
CA THR A 294 0.10 11.26 41.24
C THR A 294 1.25 11.84 40.42
N GLY A 295 0.99 12.16 39.15
CA GLY A 295 1.95 12.77 38.24
C GLY A 295 1.26 13.66 37.22
N ASN A 296 2.04 14.39 36.42
CA ASN A 296 1.49 15.09 35.26
C ASN A 296 1.55 14.18 34.03
N ILE A 297 0.74 14.54 33.05
CA ILE A 297 0.68 13.90 31.76
C ILE A 297 0.51 14.99 30.72
N GLU A 298 1.34 14.95 29.68
CA GLU A 298 1.14 15.77 28.49
C GLU A 298 0.22 15.06 27.52
N LEU A 299 -0.89 15.71 27.15
CA LEU A 299 -1.80 15.22 26.12
C LEU A 299 -1.59 16.04 24.85
N ILE A 300 -1.10 15.37 23.80
CA ILE A 300 -0.74 15.97 22.51
C ILE A 300 -1.75 15.54 21.45
N GLY A 301 -2.20 16.46 20.61
CA GLY A 301 -3.25 16.20 19.63
C GLY A 301 -3.64 17.42 18.81
N ASP A 302 -4.90 17.46 18.37
CA ASP A 302 -5.52 18.59 17.67
C ASP A 302 -6.97 18.77 18.11
N PHE A 303 -7.51 19.97 17.87
CA PHE A 303 -8.91 20.35 18.14
C PHE A 303 -9.34 20.27 19.60
N PHE A 304 -8.39 20.37 20.53
CA PHE A 304 -8.69 20.58 21.94
C PHE A 304 -9.29 21.96 22.16
N VAL A 305 -10.19 22.07 23.14
CA VAL A 305 -10.84 23.33 23.52
C VAL A 305 -10.76 23.56 25.03
N PRO A 306 -10.72 24.82 25.51
CA PRO A 306 -10.63 25.13 26.94
C PRO A 306 -11.74 24.49 27.78
N ALA A 307 -12.95 24.35 27.22
CA ALA A 307 -14.10 23.78 27.91
C ALA A 307 -13.86 22.33 28.38
N MET A 308 -13.00 21.56 27.70
CA MET A 308 -12.65 20.19 28.09
C MET A 308 -11.93 20.12 29.44
N CYS A 309 -11.19 21.17 29.80
CA CYS A 309 -10.36 21.22 31.00
C CYS A 309 -11.09 21.74 32.24
N LEU A 310 -12.37 22.12 32.11
CA LEU A 310 -13.16 22.60 33.23
C LEU A 310 -13.44 21.45 34.21
N SER A 311 -13.32 21.71 35.52
CA SER A 311 -13.51 20.70 36.58
C SER A 311 -14.78 19.83 36.42
N PRO A 312 -15.96 20.37 36.04
CA PRO A 312 -17.16 19.56 35.80
C PRO A 312 -17.05 18.56 34.65
N ASN A 313 -16.06 18.68 33.78
CA ASN A 313 -15.86 17.88 32.56
C ASN A 313 -14.67 16.90 32.69
N LEU A 314 -14.05 16.81 33.87
CA LEU A 314 -12.96 15.86 34.14
C LEU A 314 -13.53 14.53 34.66
N ASN A 315 -12.88 13.43 34.24
CA ASN A 315 -13.28 12.05 34.53
C ASN A 315 -14.70 11.68 34.07
N ASN A 316 -15.22 12.36 33.04
CA ASN A 316 -16.52 12.05 32.47
C ASN A 316 -16.55 12.32 30.96
N GLY A 317 -17.60 11.81 30.32
CA GLY A 317 -17.75 11.85 28.86
C GLY A 317 -17.92 13.25 28.26
N ASN A 318 -18.04 14.32 29.04
CA ASN A 318 -18.24 15.69 28.55
C ASN A 318 -16.94 16.48 28.35
N GLY A 319 -15.78 15.93 28.73
CA GLY A 319 -14.47 16.56 28.53
C GLY A 319 -13.37 15.52 28.36
N ILE A 320 -12.59 15.29 29.42
CA ILE A 320 -11.46 14.35 29.40
C ILE A 320 -11.74 13.21 30.39
N GLN A 321 -11.65 11.97 29.91
CA GLN A 321 -11.88 10.78 30.73
C GLN A 321 -10.79 9.74 30.50
N ILE A 322 -10.21 9.25 31.61
CA ILE A 322 -9.38 8.05 31.64
C ILE A 322 -10.01 7.12 32.69
N THR A 323 -10.80 6.14 32.24
CA THR A 323 -11.56 5.28 33.15
C THR A 323 -10.62 4.52 34.10
N GLY A 324 -10.96 4.52 35.39
CA GLY A 324 -10.14 3.88 36.43
C GLY A 324 -9.01 4.75 36.98
N GLN A 325 -8.85 5.98 36.46
CA GLN A 325 -7.88 6.97 36.93
C GLN A 325 -8.61 8.21 37.46
N THR A 326 -7.94 9.02 38.26
CA THR A 326 -8.49 10.31 38.73
C THR A 326 -7.71 11.46 38.12
N ILE A 327 -8.33 12.21 37.21
CA ILE A 327 -7.81 13.50 36.75
C ILE A 327 -8.12 14.56 37.81
N ASN A 328 -7.09 15.10 38.46
CA ASN A 328 -7.22 16.08 39.54
C ASN A 328 -7.52 17.48 39.00
N TYR A 329 -6.80 17.89 37.96
CA TYR A 329 -7.03 19.13 37.22
C TYR A 329 -6.44 19.01 35.80
N ALA A 330 -6.89 19.88 34.91
CA ALA A 330 -6.39 20.00 33.55
C ALA A 330 -6.18 21.48 33.20
N SER A 331 -5.10 21.75 32.47
CA SER A 331 -4.74 23.09 32.01
C SER A 331 -4.67 23.07 30.48
N PHE A 332 -5.55 23.84 29.86
CA PHE A 332 -5.50 24.07 28.41
C PHE A 332 -4.31 24.96 28.07
N ILE A 333 -3.41 24.48 27.23
CA ILE A 333 -2.26 25.28 26.76
C ILE A 333 -2.58 25.88 25.40
N ASN A 334 -2.98 25.04 24.46
CA ASN A 334 -3.47 25.43 23.13
C ASN A 334 -4.28 24.27 22.52
N SER A 335 -4.77 24.42 21.30
CA SER A 335 -5.58 23.41 20.62
C SER A 335 -4.87 22.08 20.36
N GLN A 336 -3.55 22.01 20.57
CA GLN A 336 -2.72 20.83 20.34
C GLN A 336 -2.14 20.23 21.62
N LYS A 337 -2.25 20.91 22.76
CA LYS A 337 -1.65 20.49 24.02
C LYS A 337 -2.51 20.82 25.23
N ILE A 338 -2.73 19.81 26.07
CA ILE A 338 -3.29 19.93 27.41
C ILE A 338 -2.30 19.32 28.40
N LEU A 339 -2.12 19.96 29.56
CA LEU A 339 -1.43 19.36 30.70
C LEU A 339 -2.49 18.87 31.68
N ILE A 340 -2.46 17.58 32.03
CA ILE A 340 -3.38 17.00 33.01
C ILE A 340 -2.58 16.45 34.19
N ASN A 341 -3.08 16.67 35.40
CA ASN A 341 -2.57 16.02 36.60
C ASN A 341 -3.46 14.83 36.94
N VAL A 342 -2.87 13.65 37.07
CA VAL A 342 -3.59 12.39 37.21
C VAL A 342 -3.03 11.60 38.38
N THR A 343 -3.92 11.12 39.25
CA THR A 343 -3.65 10.05 40.21
C THR A 343 -4.03 8.72 39.58
N THR A 344 -3.03 7.87 39.34
CA THR A 344 -3.24 6.55 38.75
C THR A 344 -3.92 5.60 39.74
N GLY A 345 -4.82 4.75 39.26
CA GLY A 345 -5.47 3.70 40.03
C GLY A 345 -4.55 2.51 40.31
N ALA A 346 -5.05 1.56 41.10
CA ALA A 346 -4.27 0.39 41.53
C ALA A 346 -4.15 -0.71 40.46
N SER A 347 -4.94 -0.65 39.38
CA SER A 347 -4.99 -1.70 38.35
C SER A 347 -3.88 -1.51 37.32
N GLU A 348 -3.10 -2.56 37.09
CA GLU A 348 -2.15 -2.65 35.97
C GLU A 348 -2.89 -2.83 34.64
N GLY A 349 -2.36 -2.24 33.57
CA GLY A 349 -2.84 -2.45 32.22
C GLY A 349 -2.74 -1.22 31.32
N TYR A 350 -3.31 -1.37 30.13
CA TYR A 350 -3.49 -0.28 29.19
C TYR A 350 -4.86 0.37 29.41
N PHE A 351 -4.87 1.70 29.49
CA PHE A 351 -6.05 2.52 29.71
C PHE A 351 -6.28 3.41 28.49
N SER A 352 -7.55 3.55 28.12
CA SER A 352 -7.95 4.42 27.02
C SER A 352 -8.24 5.82 27.54
N ILE A 353 -7.94 6.84 26.74
CA ILE A 353 -8.35 8.23 27.01
C ILE A 353 -9.44 8.63 26.02
N THR A 354 -10.46 9.29 26.53
CA THR A 354 -11.55 9.89 25.75
C THR A 354 -11.52 11.40 25.91
N CYS A 355 -11.62 12.12 24.80
CA CYS A 355 -11.67 13.57 24.72
C CYS A 355 -12.95 14.00 23.99
N ASN A 356 -13.70 14.96 24.55
CA ASN A 356 -14.96 15.43 23.99
C ASN A 356 -15.02 16.98 23.95
N ASN A 357 -15.07 17.55 22.75
CA ASN A 357 -15.24 18.99 22.51
C ASN A 357 -16.66 19.38 22.04
N GLY A 358 -17.64 18.49 22.24
CA GLY A 358 -18.93 18.44 21.57
C GLY A 358 -19.06 17.20 20.67
N LEU A 359 -17.93 16.71 20.16
CA LEU A 359 -17.77 15.39 19.55
C LEU A 359 -16.70 14.60 20.31
N SER A 360 -16.91 13.29 20.46
CA SER A 360 -16.06 12.43 21.28
C SER A 360 -15.10 11.60 20.43
N THR A 361 -13.84 11.54 20.84
CA THR A 361 -12.81 10.63 20.31
C THR A 361 -12.18 9.84 21.44
N THR A 362 -11.97 8.54 21.24
CA THR A 362 -11.26 7.67 22.18
C THR A 362 -9.99 7.15 21.55
N LYS A 363 -8.85 7.34 22.22
CA LYS A 363 -7.61 6.65 21.90
C LYS A 363 -7.45 5.45 22.82
N THR A 364 -7.50 4.26 22.22
CA THR A 364 -7.29 3.00 22.92
C THR A 364 -5.83 2.83 23.35
N ASN A 365 -5.61 2.26 24.54
CA ASN A 365 -4.28 1.94 25.07
C ASN A 365 -3.32 3.14 25.14
N ALA A 366 -3.84 4.33 25.45
CA ALA A 366 -3.07 5.57 25.48
C ALA A 366 -2.18 5.71 26.72
N LEU A 367 -2.58 5.13 27.85
CA LEU A 367 -1.83 5.16 29.10
C LEU A 367 -1.51 3.74 29.54
N LEU A 368 -0.22 3.44 29.77
CA LEU A 368 0.22 2.18 30.37
C LEU A 368 0.52 2.40 31.86
N ILE A 369 -0.12 1.62 32.71
CA ILE A 369 0.19 1.52 34.13
C ILE A 369 0.76 0.12 34.37
N ILE A 370 1.94 0.03 34.99
CA ILE A 370 2.63 -1.22 35.31
C ILE A 370 2.76 -1.34 36.81
N GLY A 371 2.31 -2.47 37.36
CA GLY A 371 2.24 -2.73 38.79
C GLY A 371 3.59 -3.01 39.44
N GLY A 372 4.65 -2.25 39.18
CA GLY A 372 5.95 -2.47 39.81
C GLY A 372 7.02 -1.44 39.42
N THR A 373 8.07 -1.32 40.25
CA THR A 373 9.20 -0.46 39.94
C THR A 373 10.06 -1.11 38.87
N ILE A 374 10.19 -0.46 37.71
CA ILE A 374 10.93 -0.98 36.56
C ILE A 374 12.39 -0.54 36.65
N TYR A 375 13.29 -1.52 36.59
CA TYR A 375 14.72 -1.33 36.49
C TYR A 375 15.18 -1.81 35.11
N LYS A 376 15.86 -0.93 34.38
CA LYS A 376 16.56 -1.26 33.13
C LYS A 376 18.06 -1.10 33.37
N PRO A 377 18.90 -1.99 32.82
CA PRO A 377 20.33 -1.83 32.93
C PRO A 377 20.78 -0.54 32.25
N ILE A 378 21.76 0.14 32.86
CA ILE A 378 22.55 1.17 32.19
C ILE A 378 23.96 0.66 31.92
N ASN A 379 24.67 1.26 30.97
CA ASN A 379 26.00 0.76 30.53
C ASN A 379 27.03 0.55 31.64
N SER A 380 26.99 1.35 32.71
CA SER A 380 27.89 1.25 33.87
C SER A 380 27.55 0.11 34.84
N GLU A 381 26.33 -0.45 34.77
CA GLU A 381 25.89 -1.56 35.63
C GLU A 381 26.24 -2.94 35.07
N TRP A 382 26.79 -2.99 33.87
CA TRP A 382 27.30 -4.22 33.29
C TRP A 382 28.75 -4.43 33.69
N VAL A 383 29.05 -5.59 34.27
CA VAL A 383 30.41 -6.04 34.62
C VAL A 383 30.73 -7.34 33.90
N ASN A 384 31.99 -7.79 33.95
CA ASN A 384 32.44 -9.05 33.33
C ASN A 384 32.00 -9.17 31.86
N LYS A 385 32.39 -8.20 31.03
CA LYS A 385 31.99 -8.05 29.61
C LYS A 385 32.95 -8.75 28.63
N ALA A 386 33.28 -10.03 28.80
CA ALA A 386 34.20 -10.68 27.87
C ALA A 386 33.50 -10.91 26.52
N LEU A 387 34.11 -10.42 25.43
CA LEU A 387 33.68 -10.64 24.04
C LEU A 387 32.24 -10.17 23.70
N VAL A 388 31.72 -9.20 24.46
CA VAL A 388 30.42 -8.58 24.22
C VAL A 388 30.49 -7.06 24.39
N THR A 389 29.61 -6.33 23.71
CA THR A 389 29.31 -4.92 23.99
C THR A 389 27.96 -4.82 24.69
N THR A 390 27.77 -3.74 25.45
CA THR A 390 26.48 -3.45 26.08
C THR A 390 26.02 -2.08 25.64
N ASP A 391 24.73 -1.94 25.42
CA ASP A 391 24.07 -0.65 25.23
C ASP A 391 22.81 -0.61 26.10
N ASN A 392 22.95 -0.15 27.33
CA ASN A 392 21.90 -0.10 28.34
C ASN A 392 21.18 -1.45 28.48
N ASP A 393 19.94 -1.58 28.00
CA ASP A 393 19.15 -2.81 28.07
C ASP A 393 19.47 -3.83 26.95
N GLU A 394 20.56 -3.64 26.21
CA GLU A 394 21.08 -4.56 25.21
C GLU A 394 22.46 -5.14 25.57
N VAL A 395 22.66 -6.43 25.24
CA VAL A 395 23.97 -7.11 25.26
C VAL A 395 24.19 -7.74 23.89
N ASN A 396 25.17 -7.21 23.16
CA ASN A 396 25.47 -7.58 21.79
C ASN A 396 26.80 -8.33 21.71
N LEU A 397 26.87 -9.36 20.89
CA LEU A 397 28.11 -10.14 20.71
C LEU A 397 29.13 -9.38 19.83
N ILE A 398 30.41 -9.51 20.15
CA ILE A 398 31.51 -8.97 19.32
C ILE A 398 32.05 -10.01 18.34
N ASN A 399 32.05 -11.29 18.74
CA ASN A 399 32.58 -12.38 17.94
C ASN A 399 31.54 -13.50 17.78
N TYR A 400 31.21 -13.81 16.54
CA TYR A 400 30.17 -14.77 16.18
C TYR A 400 30.59 -16.20 16.55
N GLY A 401 29.73 -16.94 17.27
CA GLY A 401 29.97 -18.32 17.67
C GLY A 401 30.91 -18.51 18.87
N SER A 402 31.22 -17.45 19.62
CA SER A 402 32.11 -17.55 20.77
C SER A 402 31.39 -17.97 22.06
N TYR A 403 31.71 -19.15 22.59
CA TYR A 403 31.12 -19.68 23.84
C TYR A 403 31.64 -19.00 25.12
N SER A 404 32.67 -18.17 25.00
CA SER A 404 33.29 -17.44 26.13
C SER A 404 32.64 -16.07 26.39
N SER A 405 31.63 -15.68 25.61
CA SER A 405 30.87 -14.43 25.79
C SER A 405 30.21 -14.36 27.17
N ASN A 406 30.39 -13.26 27.89
CA ASN A 406 29.63 -12.99 29.13
C ASN A 406 29.41 -11.49 29.36
N ALA A 407 28.28 -11.15 29.98
CA ALA A 407 28.02 -9.88 30.65
C ALA A 407 27.16 -10.15 31.89
N GLU A 408 27.48 -9.52 33.01
CA GLU A 408 26.73 -9.66 34.26
C GLU A 408 26.12 -8.32 34.65
N TRP A 409 24.82 -8.31 34.94
CA TRP A 409 24.15 -7.12 35.44
C TRP A 409 24.29 -7.06 36.95
N THR A 410 24.78 -5.94 37.48
CA THR A 410 24.99 -5.76 38.93
C THR A 410 23.69 -5.66 39.73
N ARG A 411 22.54 -5.47 39.07
CA ARG A 411 21.23 -5.41 39.73
C ARG A 411 20.88 -6.73 40.40
N ILE A 412 20.49 -6.64 41.67
CA ILE A 412 20.05 -7.76 42.47
C ILE A 412 18.53 -7.96 42.34
N PHE A 413 18.12 -9.20 42.11
CA PHE A 413 16.72 -9.61 42.09
C PHE A 413 16.41 -10.20 43.47
N ASP A 414 15.60 -9.47 44.24
CA ASP A 414 15.35 -9.77 45.64
C ASP A 414 14.37 -10.94 45.78
N TYR A 415 14.83 -12.07 46.31
CA TYR A 415 13.98 -13.27 46.44
C TYR A 415 12.88 -13.14 47.50
N THR A 416 12.94 -12.11 48.35
CA THR A 416 11.90 -11.83 49.34
C THR A 416 10.73 -11.01 48.77
N LYS A 417 10.90 -10.48 47.55
CA LYS A 417 9.90 -9.68 46.85
C LYS A 417 9.30 -10.44 45.68
N ASN A 418 8.10 -10.03 45.28
CA ASN A 418 7.56 -10.45 43.99
C ASN A 418 8.28 -9.68 42.88
N TRP A 419 8.59 -10.32 41.76
CA TRP A 419 9.24 -9.64 40.64
C TRP A 419 8.95 -10.30 39.30
N GLU A 420 9.17 -9.54 38.23
CA GLU A 420 9.24 -10.05 36.86
C GLU A 420 10.58 -9.72 36.24
N PHE A 421 11.16 -10.70 35.54
CA PHE A 421 12.29 -10.51 34.65
C PHE A 421 11.80 -10.69 33.22
N ARG A 422 12.15 -9.74 32.34
CA ARG A 422 11.80 -9.83 30.92
C ARG A 422 13.01 -9.56 30.04
N ILE A 423 13.06 -10.25 28.92
CA ILE A 423 14.16 -10.20 27.96
C ILE A 423 13.66 -10.64 26.58
N ARG A 424 14.27 -10.10 25.53
CA ARG A 424 13.96 -10.41 24.12
C ARG A 424 15.21 -10.83 23.38
N LEU A 425 15.02 -11.72 22.42
CA LEU A 425 16.05 -12.14 21.49
C LEU A 425 16.13 -11.14 20.32
N LYS A 426 17.35 -10.86 19.86
CA LYS A 426 17.60 -10.06 18.66
C LYS A 426 18.64 -10.75 17.80
N ARG A 427 18.46 -10.74 16.47
CA ARG A 427 19.52 -11.22 15.57
C ARG A 427 20.76 -10.36 15.71
N SER A 428 21.91 -11.02 15.77
CA SER A 428 23.16 -10.29 15.68
C SER A 428 23.39 -9.80 14.26
N PRO A 429 23.90 -8.56 14.07
CA PRO A 429 24.32 -8.08 12.76
C PRO A 429 25.53 -8.85 12.21
N LEU A 430 26.23 -9.62 13.05
CA LEU A 430 27.43 -10.36 12.68
C LEU A 430 27.16 -11.64 11.88
N GLY A 431 25.91 -12.10 11.83
CA GLY A 431 25.53 -13.24 11.00
C GLY A 431 24.24 -13.93 11.45
N THR A 432 23.76 -14.84 10.60
CA THR A 432 22.67 -15.76 10.93
C THR A 432 23.25 -17.15 11.15
N TYR A 433 22.67 -17.91 12.07
CA TYR A 433 23.14 -19.26 12.34
C TYR A 433 22.87 -20.17 11.14
N VAL A 434 23.93 -20.51 10.41
CA VAL A 434 23.93 -21.45 9.27
C VAL A 434 24.54 -22.76 9.79
N GLY A 435 23.69 -23.68 10.26
CA GLY A 435 24.13 -24.82 11.05
C GLY A 435 24.80 -25.96 10.28
N GLY A 436 25.49 -26.80 11.07
CA GLY A 436 25.86 -28.21 10.82
C GLY A 436 25.16 -29.13 11.86
N ASN A 437 25.79 -30.23 12.29
CA ASN A 437 25.24 -31.13 13.34
C ASN A 437 25.27 -30.52 14.77
N ASP A 438 25.90 -29.36 14.95
CA ASP A 438 26.01 -28.69 16.24
C ASP A 438 24.76 -27.87 16.58
N TYR A 439 24.59 -27.53 17.86
CA TYR A 439 23.45 -26.74 18.34
C TYR A 439 23.86 -25.29 18.58
N GLY A 440 23.19 -24.35 17.90
CA GLY A 440 23.37 -22.93 18.19
C GLY A 440 22.64 -22.56 19.48
N SER A 441 23.37 -22.08 20.50
CA SER A 441 22.76 -21.61 21.75
C SER A 441 23.26 -20.24 22.19
N SER A 442 22.34 -19.35 22.55
CA SER A 442 22.63 -18.10 23.27
C SER A 442 21.89 -18.18 24.61
N PRO A 443 22.57 -18.49 25.73
CA PRO A 443 21.92 -18.56 27.04
C PRO A 443 21.98 -17.25 27.84
N PHE A 444 21.00 -17.07 28.74
CA PHE A 444 21.10 -16.22 29.91
C PHE A 444 20.87 -17.06 31.17
N TYR A 445 21.40 -16.62 32.30
CA TYR A 445 21.33 -17.29 33.59
C TYR A 445 20.84 -16.31 34.66
N LEU A 446 19.90 -16.76 35.48
CA LEU A 446 19.61 -16.16 36.77
C LEU A 446 20.39 -16.93 37.83
N LYS A 447 21.52 -16.34 38.25
CA LYS A 447 22.44 -16.96 39.19
C LYS A 447 22.20 -16.49 40.61
N LYS A 448 22.29 -17.44 41.52
CA LYS A 448 22.39 -17.22 42.96
C LYS A 448 23.58 -16.31 43.28
N VAL A 449 23.33 -15.20 43.98
CA VAL A 449 24.34 -14.16 44.22
C VAL A 449 25.50 -14.68 45.06
N THR A 450 25.19 -15.46 46.11
CA THR A 450 26.18 -16.00 47.05
C THR A 450 26.75 -17.31 46.53
N ALA A 451 25.91 -18.26 46.10
CA ALA A 451 26.38 -19.57 45.64
C ALA A 451 27.03 -19.55 44.23
N ASN A 452 26.79 -18.50 43.43
CA ASN A 452 27.21 -18.39 42.02
C ASN A 452 26.74 -19.54 41.10
N THR A 453 25.78 -20.35 41.56
CA THR A 453 25.14 -21.42 40.79
C THR A 453 23.88 -20.89 40.08
N SER A 454 23.54 -21.44 38.92
CA SER A 454 22.32 -21.08 38.20
C SER A 454 21.07 -21.60 38.91
N PHE A 455 20.11 -20.73 39.22
CA PHE A 455 18.78 -21.12 39.69
C PHE A 455 17.82 -21.35 38.54
N ALA A 456 17.86 -20.47 37.54
CA ALA A 456 17.16 -20.65 36.28
C ALA A 456 18.07 -20.22 35.15
N TYR A 457 17.94 -20.80 33.97
CA TYR A 457 18.58 -20.28 32.78
C TYR A 457 17.64 -20.44 31.59
N GLY A 458 17.63 -19.45 30.72
CA GLY A 458 16.92 -19.48 29.45
C GLY A 458 17.93 -19.60 28.33
N GLN A 459 17.67 -20.43 27.34
CA GLN A 459 18.49 -20.50 26.13
C GLN A 459 17.62 -20.59 24.89
N LEU A 460 18.06 -19.92 23.83
CA LEU A 460 17.62 -20.30 22.49
C LEU A 460 18.35 -21.59 22.11
N TYR A 461 17.61 -22.57 21.63
CA TYR A 461 18.11 -23.81 21.09
C TYR A 461 17.74 -23.91 19.62
N MET A 462 18.73 -23.93 18.73
CA MET A 462 18.51 -24.07 17.30
C MET A 462 19.03 -25.40 16.80
N ASN A 463 18.18 -26.12 16.06
CA ASN A 463 18.51 -27.34 15.36
C ASN A 463 18.34 -27.11 13.85
N ALA A 464 19.47 -26.94 13.15
CA ALA A 464 19.47 -26.73 11.70
C ALA A 464 19.01 -27.97 10.92
N ALA A 465 19.31 -29.17 11.42
CA ALA A 465 18.89 -30.43 10.79
C ALA A 465 17.38 -30.66 10.85
N GLN A 466 16.73 -30.22 11.94
CA GLN A 466 15.28 -30.36 12.14
C GLN A 466 14.48 -29.10 11.78
N SER A 467 15.13 -28.05 11.28
CA SER A 467 14.47 -26.78 10.96
C SER A 467 13.63 -26.24 12.12
N ASN A 468 14.15 -26.31 13.35
CA ASN A 468 13.41 -25.96 14.57
C ASN A 468 14.25 -25.07 15.48
N GLY A 469 13.60 -24.02 16.01
CA GLY A 469 14.14 -23.15 17.04
C GLY A 469 13.22 -23.16 18.25
N SER A 470 13.78 -23.39 19.44
CA SER A 470 13.02 -23.46 20.68
C SER A 470 13.66 -22.58 21.75
N PHE A 471 12.83 -21.84 22.47
CA PHE A 471 13.24 -21.18 23.70
C PHE A 471 13.02 -22.14 24.86
N ILE A 472 14.08 -22.47 25.59
CA ILE A 472 14.03 -23.42 26.71
C ILE A 472 14.37 -22.68 27.99
N VAL A 473 13.56 -22.87 29.04
CA VAL A 473 13.88 -22.45 30.40
C VAL A 473 14.09 -23.69 31.26
N THR A 474 15.21 -23.71 31.98
CA THR A 474 15.63 -24.81 32.82
C THR A 474 15.88 -24.32 34.25
N THR A 475 15.42 -25.08 35.23
CA THR A 475 15.72 -24.96 36.67
C THR A 475 16.36 -26.28 37.15
N PRO A 476 16.85 -26.39 38.41
CA PRO A 476 17.49 -27.63 38.89
C PRO A 476 16.69 -28.91 38.66
N ASN A 477 15.36 -28.84 38.78
CA ASN A 477 14.49 -30.02 38.66
C ASN A 477 13.67 -30.08 37.36
N HIS A 478 13.71 -29.06 36.51
CA HIS A 478 12.81 -28.98 35.35
C HIS A 478 13.51 -28.45 34.10
N VAL A 479 13.19 -29.04 32.94
CA VAL A 479 13.52 -28.52 31.60
C VAL A 479 12.22 -28.31 30.85
N LYS A 480 11.95 -27.09 30.37
CA LYS A 480 10.68 -26.78 29.68
C LYS A 480 10.89 -25.88 28.47
N ILE A 481 10.20 -26.25 27.39
CA ILE A 481 10.12 -25.44 26.17
C ILE A 481 9.06 -24.37 26.42
N VAL A 482 9.47 -23.11 26.36
CA VAL A 482 8.65 -21.92 26.60
C VAL A 482 8.24 -21.25 25.28
N SER A 483 8.91 -21.57 24.18
CA SER A 483 8.42 -21.25 22.84
C SER A 483 9.05 -22.19 21.83
N SER A 484 8.35 -22.48 20.75
CA SER A 484 8.87 -23.26 19.62
C SER A 484 8.39 -22.65 18.31
N ALA A 485 9.28 -22.48 17.35
CA ALA A 485 8.95 -22.11 15.99
C ALA A 485 9.62 -23.08 15.01
N ASN A 486 8.92 -23.39 13.92
CA ASN A 486 9.51 -24.06 12.77
C ASN A 486 10.47 -23.06 12.12
N VAL A 487 11.76 -23.19 12.43
CA VAL A 487 12.84 -22.44 11.79
C VAL A 487 13.23 -23.22 10.55
N SER A 488 12.35 -23.24 9.54
CA SER A 488 12.80 -23.50 8.17
C SER A 488 14.01 -22.60 7.92
N VAL A 489 15.00 -23.05 7.15
CA VAL A 489 16.28 -22.36 6.85
C VAL A 489 16.10 -20.94 6.22
N SER A 490 14.88 -20.40 6.23
CA SER A 490 14.49 -19.07 5.84
C SER A 490 14.48 -18.08 7.01
N VAL A 491 14.78 -16.83 6.65
CA VAL A 491 14.81 -15.61 7.48
C VAL A 491 13.53 -15.40 8.32
N SER A 492 12.41 -16.00 7.91
CA SER A 492 11.06 -15.80 8.44
C SER A 492 10.76 -16.54 9.75
N GLY A 493 11.37 -17.71 9.99
CA GLY A 493 11.12 -18.49 11.22
C GLY A 493 11.73 -17.87 12.47
N ILE A 494 12.92 -17.27 12.33
CA ILE A 494 13.62 -16.55 13.40
C ILE A 494 12.92 -15.22 13.72
N ALA A 495 12.36 -14.54 12.73
CA ALA A 495 11.58 -13.32 12.94
C ALA A 495 10.39 -13.55 13.88
N GLY A 496 9.79 -14.75 13.85
CA GLY A 496 8.73 -15.14 14.78
C GLY A 496 9.19 -15.33 16.23
N LEU A 497 10.48 -15.58 16.48
CA LEU A 497 11.07 -15.68 17.82
C LEU A 497 11.59 -14.33 18.33
N GLU A 498 12.04 -13.45 17.44
CA GLU A 498 12.51 -12.09 17.76
C GLU A 498 11.37 -11.16 18.24
N THR A 499 10.12 -11.46 17.88
CA THR A 499 8.94 -10.73 18.38
C THR A 499 8.50 -11.18 19.78
N LEU A 500 9.07 -12.26 20.31
CA LEU A 500 8.65 -12.82 21.60
C LEU A 500 9.40 -12.15 22.76
N GLU A 501 8.64 -11.79 23.78
CA GLU A 501 9.15 -11.37 25.07
C GLU A 501 9.04 -12.54 26.04
N LEU A 502 10.19 -13.07 26.46
CA LEU A 502 10.22 -14.03 27.56
C LEU A 502 9.98 -13.28 28.85
N LYS A 503 9.07 -13.81 29.66
CA LYS A 503 8.79 -13.30 31.00
C LYS A 503 8.94 -14.42 32.03
N LEU A 504 9.83 -14.21 32.99
CA LEU A 504 9.91 -15.01 34.21
C LEU A 504 9.33 -14.19 35.35
N LYS A 505 8.27 -14.69 35.98
CA LYS A 505 7.61 -14.02 37.11
C LYS A 505 7.82 -14.85 38.37
N TYR A 506 8.37 -14.25 39.40
CA TYR A 506 8.44 -14.82 40.74
C TYR A 506 7.37 -14.16 41.61
N GLN A 507 6.41 -14.95 42.07
CA GLN A 507 5.29 -14.43 42.84
C GLN A 507 4.88 -15.43 43.91
N GLY A 508 4.79 -14.98 45.16
CA GLY A 508 4.36 -15.81 46.28
C GLY A 508 5.25 -17.03 46.51
N GLY A 509 6.56 -16.90 46.27
CA GLY A 509 7.53 -18.00 46.44
C GLY A 509 7.66 -18.96 45.26
N VAL A 510 6.90 -18.74 44.18
CA VAL A 510 6.84 -19.63 43.01
C VAL A 510 7.33 -18.90 41.77
N LEU A 511 8.16 -19.58 40.96
CA LEU A 511 8.60 -19.08 39.66
C LEU A 511 7.67 -19.57 38.55
N TYR A 512 7.30 -18.68 37.65
CA TYR A 512 6.43 -18.92 36.50
C TYR A 512 7.14 -18.47 35.23
N ALA A 513 7.00 -19.24 34.14
CA ALA A 513 7.43 -18.84 32.81
C ALA A 513 6.22 -18.52 31.93
N TYR A 514 6.30 -17.36 31.27
CA TYR A 514 5.30 -16.85 30.34
C TYR A 514 5.93 -16.57 28.98
N ASN A 515 5.11 -16.72 27.94
CA ASN A 515 5.35 -16.13 26.62
C ASN A 515 4.31 -15.03 26.41
N GLY A 516 4.75 -13.77 26.46
CA GLY A 516 3.84 -12.62 26.51
C GLY A 516 2.89 -12.71 27.71
N ALA A 517 1.59 -12.83 27.45
CA ALA A 517 0.54 -12.94 28.48
C ALA A 517 0.19 -14.39 28.86
N THR A 518 0.64 -15.39 28.09
CA THR A 518 0.26 -16.80 28.28
C THR A 518 1.18 -17.48 29.30
N LEU A 519 0.62 -18.04 30.36
CA LEU A 519 1.34 -18.90 31.31
C LEU A 519 1.68 -20.22 30.63
N LEU A 520 2.95 -20.62 30.71
CA LEU A 520 3.43 -21.86 30.07
C LEU A 520 3.88 -22.89 31.08
N PHE A 521 4.53 -22.45 32.16
CA PHE A 521 4.99 -23.37 33.17
C PHE A 521 5.06 -22.73 34.56
N THR A 522 4.82 -23.57 35.56
CA THR A 522 4.97 -23.24 36.98
C THR A 522 6.05 -24.15 37.54
N PHE A 523 7.15 -23.57 38.01
CA PHE A 523 8.26 -24.32 38.59
C PHE A 523 8.01 -24.58 40.08
N SER A 524 8.34 -25.77 40.56
CA SER A 524 8.26 -26.10 41.99
C SER A 524 9.55 -25.80 42.75
N ASP A 525 10.60 -25.32 42.07
CA ASP A 525 11.87 -24.96 42.68
C ASP A 525 11.72 -23.70 43.54
N VAL A 526 12.18 -23.78 44.80
CA VAL A 526 12.10 -22.65 45.75
C VAL A 526 13.37 -21.82 45.65
N LEU A 527 13.20 -20.51 45.55
CA LEU A 527 14.31 -19.56 45.58
C LEU A 527 14.66 -19.22 47.03
N THR A 528 15.91 -19.46 47.41
CA THR A 528 16.39 -19.30 48.81
C THR A 528 17.38 -18.15 48.99
N GLU A 529 17.73 -17.45 47.92
CA GLU A 529 18.68 -16.33 47.96
C GLU A 529 18.46 -15.41 46.76
N ASN A 530 19.03 -14.20 46.85
CA ASN A 530 18.99 -13.22 45.79
C ASN A 530 19.60 -13.73 44.49
N LEU A 531 19.08 -13.25 43.35
CA LEU A 531 19.60 -13.58 42.02
C LEU A 531 20.29 -12.38 41.37
N ARG A 532 21.16 -12.67 40.39
CA ARG A 532 21.68 -11.72 39.41
C ARG A 532 21.57 -12.29 38.00
N LEU A 533 21.48 -11.41 37.01
CA LEU A 533 21.44 -11.80 35.60
C LEU A 533 22.86 -11.93 35.04
N VAL A 534 23.12 -13.04 34.36
CA VAL A 534 24.31 -13.26 33.55
C VAL A 534 23.89 -13.63 32.14
N VAL A 535 24.29 -12.85 31.15
CA VAL A 535 23.96 -13.06 29.74
C VAL A 535 25.18 -13.58 29.00
N LYS A 536 25.03 -14.58 28.14
CA LYS A 536 26.10 -15.17 27.33
C LYS A 536 25.65 -15.29 25.86
N PRO A 537 25.67 -14.21 25.08
CA PRO A 537 25.25 -14.25 23.68
C PRO A 537 26.34 -14.91 22.81
N THR A 538 26.02 -16.03 22.15
CA THR A 538 26.97 -16.74 21.27
C THR A 538 26.66 -16.53 19.79
N TYR A 539 25.37 -16.55 19.42
CA TYR A 539 24.91 -16.38 18.03
C TYR A 539 23.87 -15.27 17.86
N TYR A 540 23.23 -14.87 18.94
CA TYR A 540 22.16 -13.88 19.02
C TYR A 540 22.40 -12.92 20.17
N ASP A 541 21.96 -11.69 19.96
CA ASP A 541 22.00 -10.61 20.93
C ASP A 541 20.76 -10.66 21.82
N TRP A 542 20.84 -9.98 22.96
CA TRP A 542 19.72 -9.83 23.89
C TRP A 542 19.36 -8.37 24.04
N THR A 543 18.06 -8.06 24.02
CA THR A 543 17.53 -6.70 24.10
C THR A 543 16.32 -6.64 25.03
N GLY A 544 15.89 -5.43 25.40
CA GLY A 544 14.72 -5.18 26.24
C GLY A 544 14.83 -5.81 27.63
N ILE A 545 16.06 -5.96 28.14
CA ILE A 545 16.36 -6.51 29.46
C ILE A 545 15.77 -5.60 30.52
N LYS A 546 14.87 -6.14 31.35
CA LYS A 546 14.29 -5.40 32.48
C LYS A 546 13.94 -6.30 33.64
N TYR A 547 14.09 -5.75 34.83
CA TYR A 547 13.65 -6.33 36.11
C TYR A 547 12.57 -5.42 36.69
N ILE A 548 11.44 -5.99 37.05
CA ILE A 548 10.26 -5.28 37.55
C ILE A 548 10.01 -5.80 38.95
N GLU A 549 10.23 -4.96 39.95
CA GLU A 549 9.90 -5.30 41.34
C GLU A 549 8.41 -5.05 41.55
N LEU A 550 7.65 -6.11 41.79
CA LEU A 550 6.22 -6.07 42.02
C LEU A 550 5.93 -5.79 43.51
N PRO A 551 4.79 -5.16 43.84
CA PRO A 551 4.39 -4.87 45.21
C PRO A 551 4.12 -6.12 46.05
#